data_AF-A0A640W4T4-F1
#
_entry.id   AF-A0A640W4T4-F1
#
_cell.length_a   1.000
_cell.length_b   1.000
_cell.length_c   1.000
_cell.angle_alpha   90.00
_cell.angle_beta   90.00
_cell.angle_gamma   90.00
#
_symmetry.space_group_name_H-M   'P 1'
#
loop_
_entity.id
_entity.type
_entity.pdbx_description
1 polymer ?
#
loop_
_entity_poly.entity_id
_entity_poly.type
_entity_poly.pdbx_seq_one_letter_code
_entity_poly.pdbx_strand_id
1 'polypeptide(L)'
;MDSLTLTILVILSFLLVWLGIMIFTTKPEEEEKEQEAQPQTQQQIQNQQQTQNSSPNNGQNNALIEQYERRIAELNEKIRSLEMKPTNDTLLDWLADLRRENEFLKLKLAQMNGSLQPFSKEDENLKKELEEYKEKVKKLEKELEEMRGNLDYYRLMLNRLQGRYTVINKYNYRMCIRDPSTGEYRYELVKLPPDFDPFNPSYITKDGIEVYEEYGIRIPTKLGDIIRQEFKKDMYAEIGLHR
;
A
#
# COMPACT_ATOMS: atom_id res chain seq x y z
N MET A 1 2.55 12.85 14.03
CA MET A 1 2.72 11.50 13.44
C MET A 1 3.72 11.67 12.32
N ASP A 2 4.93 11.20 12.55
CA ASP A 2 6.05 11.41 11.63
C ASP A 2 5.87 10.51 10.40
N SER A 3 6.36 10.95 9.24
CA SER A 3 6.26 10.19 7.99
C SER A 3 6.79 8.77 8.11
N LEU A 4 7.81 8.57 8.96
CA LEU A 4 8.39 7.27 9.30
C LEU A 4 7.41 6.36 10.07
N THR A 5 6.62 6.92 10.99
CA THR A 5 5.59 6.13 11.69
C THR A 5 4.46 5.70 10.76
N LEU A 6 4.12 6.54 9.77
CA LEU A 6 3.08 6.22 8.79
C LEU A 6 3.54 5.13 7.81
N THR A 7 4.79 5.16 7.34
CA THR A 7 5.32 4.12 6.45
C THR A 7 5.45 2.77 7.15
N ILE A 8 5.89 2.75 8.41
CA ILE A 8 5.96 1.52 9.22
C ILE A 8 4.56 0.90 9.38
N LEU A 9 3.53 1.72 9.63
CA LEU A 9 2.15 1.24 9.81
C LEU A 9 1.58 0.64 8.52
N VAL A 10 1.88 1.25 7.37
CA VAL A 10 1.48 0.73 6.04
C VAL A 10 2.17 -0.62 5.77
N ILE A 11 3.48 -0.73 6.01
CA ILE A 11 4.22 -2.00 5.82
C ILE A 11 3.68 -3.10 6.75
N LEU A 12 3.40 -2.75 8.01
CA LEU A 12 2.87 -3.70 9.00
C LEU A 12 1.46 -4.18 8.63
N SER A 13 0.59 -3.29 8.11
CA SER A 13 -0.73 -3.68 7.61
C SER A 13 -0.65 -4.64 6.41
N PHE A 14 0.33 -4.43 5.53
CA PHE A 14 0.52 -5.28 4.36
C PHE A 14 1.04 -6.67 4.75
N LEU A 15 1.96 -6.74 5.71
CA LEU A 15 2.44 -7.99 6.27
C LEU A 15 1.33 -8.78 6.96
N LEU A 16 0.45 -8.14 7.73
CA LEU A 16 -0.67 -8.82 8.41
C LEU A 16 -1.70 -9.39 7.43
N VAL A 17 -2.01 -8.66 6.35
CA VAL A 17 -2.89 -9.15 5.28
C VAL A 17 -2.24 -10.33 4.55
N TRP A 18 -0.94 -10.26 4.26
CA TRP A 18 -0.20 -11.34 3.62
C TRP A 18 -0.13 -12.61 4.49
N LEU A 19 0.09 -12.44 5.80
CA LEU A 19 0.07 -13.54 6.77
C LEU A 19 -1.33 -14.17 6.89
N GLY A 20 -2.39 -13.35 6.87
CA GLY A 20 -3.77 -13.83 6.85
C GLY A 20 -4.09 -14.66 5.60
N ILE A 21 -3.57 -14.27 4.43
CA ILE A 21 -3.72 -15.04 3.19
C ILE A 21 -2.95 -16.37 3.28
N MET A 22 -1.71 -16.37 3.78
CA MET A 22 -0.89 -17.58 3.95
C MET A 22 -1.48 -18.60 4.92
N ILE A 23 -2.08 -18.14 6.02
CA ILE A 23 -2.74 -19.02 7.00
C ILE A 23 -4.02 -19.65 6.42
N PHE A 24 -4.75 -18.92 5.57
CA PHE A 24 -6.03 -19.40 5.03
C PHE A 24 -5.88 -20.29 3.79
N THR A 25 -4.76 -20.18 3.05
CA THR A 25 -4.48 -21.02 1.88
C THR A 25 -3.77 -22.33 2.22
N THR A 26 -3.19 -22.45 3.42
CA THR A 26 -2.60 -23.70 3.91
C THR A 26 -3.64 -24.53 4.67
N LYS A 27 -4.46 -25.29 3.93
CA LYS A 27 -5.17 -26.42 4.55
C LYS A 27 -4.15 -27.40 5.12
N PRO A 28 -4.38 -28.01 6.30
CA PRO A 28 -3.49 -29.03 6.82
C PRO A 28 -3.70 -30.30 5.97
N GLU A 29 -2.84 -30.52 4.98
CA GLU A 29 -2.66 -31.86 4.45
C GLU A 29 -1.95 -32.67 5.52
N GLU A 30 -2.61 -33.75 5.90
CA GLU A 30 -2.16 -34.78 6.82
C GLU A 30 -0.78 -35.29 6.35
N GLU A 31 0.19 -35.27 7.26
CA GLU A 31 1.50 -35.89 7.06
C GLU A 31 1.32 -37.41 6.95
N GLU A 32 1.05 -37.92 5.74
CA GLU A 32 1.25 -39.32 5.42
C GLU A 32 2.76 -39.60 5.39
N LYS A 33 3.24 -40.24 6.45
CA LYS A 33 4.58 -40.82 6.53
C LYS A 33 4.67 -41.96 5.52
N GLU A 34 5.46 -41.76 4.47
CA GLU A 34 5.96 -42.84 3.63
C GLU A 34 6.81 -43.80 4.50
N GLN A 35 6.23 -44.96 4.83
CA GLN A 35 6.98 -46.12 5.30
C GLN A 35 7.18 -47.07 4.12
N GLU A 36 8.43 -47.15 3.67
CA GLU A 36 8.93 -48.18 2.78
C GLU A 36 8.70 -49.57 3.39
N ALA A 37 7.92 -50.42 2.74
CA ALA A 37 7.79 -51.84 3.06
C ALA A 37 8.25 -52.68 1.87
N GLN A 38 9.46 -53.24 1.98
CA GLN A 38 9.95 -54.31 1.12
C GLN A 38 9.19 -55.62 1.40
N PRO A 39 8.98 -56.48 0.37
CA PRO A 39 8.20 -57.70 0.51
C PRO A 39 9.09 -58.90 0.85
N GLN A 40 8.83 -59.62 1.94
CA GLN A 40 9.44 -60.93 2.15
C GLN A 40 8.53 -61.92 2.90
N THR A 41 8.19 -62.96 2.12
CA THR A 41 8.15 -64.40 2.47
C THR A 41 6.91 -65.02 3.13
N GLN A 42 6.32 -65.93 2.35
CA GLN A 42 5.45 -67.03 2.77
C GLN A 42 6.15 -67.92 3.80
N GLN A 43 5.42 -68.41 4.81
CA GLN A 43 5.18 -69.86 5.01
C GLN A 43 4.36 -70.15 6.29
N GLN A 44 3.33 -70.99 6.08
CA GLN A 44 2.86 -72.09 6.94
C GLN A 44 2.59 -71.84 8.42
N ILE A 45 1.32 -71.95 8.83
CA ILE A 45 0.94 -72.82 9.97
C ILE A 45 -0.38 -73.54 9.64
N GLN A 46 -0.27 -74.84 9.40
CA GLN A 46 -1.34 -75.83 9.41
C GLN A 46 -1.70 -76.18 10.86
N ASN A 47 -3.00 -76.32 11.12
CA ASN A 47 -3.64 -77.22 12.07
C ASN A 47 -3.02 -77.41 13.46
N GLN A 48 -3.74 -76.94 14.48
CA GLN A 48 -3.96 -77.73 15.70
C GLN A 48 -5.33 -77.39 16.30
N GLN A 49 -6.25 -78.36 16.22
CA GLN A 49 -7.45 -78.41 17.03
C GLN A 49 -7.12 -79.00 18.41
N GLN A 50 -8.01 -78.67 19.35
CA GLN A 50 -8.23 -79.24 20.68
C GLN A 50 -7.40 -78.66 21.82
N THR A 51 -8.08 -77.86 22.65
CA THR A 51 -8.35 -78.27 24.04
C THR A 51 -9.59 -77.54 24.57
N GLN A 52 -10.57 -78.31 25.05
CA GLN A 52 -11.61 -77.87 25.97
C GLN A 52 -11.00 -77.72 27.37
N ASN A 53 -11.31 -76.64 28.10
CA ASN A 53 -11.83 -76.67 29.48
C ASN A 53 -11.87 -75.27 30.15
N SER A 54 -13.10 -74.81 30.38
CA SER A 54 -13.62 -74.22 31.63
C SER A 54 -13.13 -72.85 32.18
N SER A 55 -14.10 -71.91 32.20
CA SER A 55 -14.35 -70.82 33.17
C SER A 55 -13.80 -69.41 32.86
N PRO A 56 -14.49 -68.28 33.18
CA PRO A 56 -15.91 -67.94 33.22
C PRO A 56 -16.14 -66.67 32.35
N ASN A 57 -15.97 -66.76 31.03
CA ASN A 57 -16.02 -65.58 30.12
C ASN A 57 -16.98 -65.76 28.93
N ASN A 58 -17.96 -66.68 29.05
CA ASN A 58 -18.80 -67.11 27.92
C ASN A 58 -19.80 -66.04 27.46
N GLY A 59 -20.24 -65.11 28.31
CA GLY A 59 -21.22 -64.09 27.93
C GLY A 59 -20.67 -63.04 26.96
N GLN A 60 -19.46 -62.54 27.21
CA GLN A 60 -18.80 -61.56 26.35
C GLN A 60 -18.28 -62.18 25.06
N ASN A 61 -17.72 -63.40 25.14
CA ASN A 61 -17.25 -64.12 23.95
C ASN A 61 -18.41 -64.47 23.01
N ASN A 62 -19.56 -64.89 23.53
CA ASN A 62 -20.72 -65.20 22.70
C ASN A 62 -21.29 -63.96 21.98
N ALA A 63 -21.34 -62.81 22.65
CA ALA A 63 -21.78 -61.56 22.02
C ALA A 63 -20.79 -61.05 20.94
N LEU A 64 -19.49 -61.24 21.18
CA LEU A 64 -18.45 -60.93 20.19
C LEU A 64 -18.57 -61.86 18.98
N ILE A 65 -18.78 -63.16 19.20
CA ILE A 65 -19.00 -64.16 18.15
C ILE A 65 -20.22 -63.80 17.31
N GLU A 66 -21.33 -63.41 17.92
CA GLU A 66 -22.55 -63.01 17.19
C GLU A 66 -22.33 -61.73 16.34
N GLN A 67 -21.55 -60.77 16.84
CA GLN A 67 -21.14 -59.60 16.05
C GLN A 67 -20.24 -59.97 14.88
N TYR A 68 -19.29 -60.88 15.09
CA TYR A 68 -18.45 -61.38 14.00
C TYR A 68 -19.27 -62.16 12.99
N GLU A 69 -20.24 -62.97 13.41
CA GLU A 69 -21.16 -63.68 12.50
C GLU A 69 -22.00 -62.73 11.65
N ARG A 70 -22.57 -61.68 12.25
CA ARG A 70 -23.30 -60.63 11.49
C ARG A 70 -22.39 -59.93 10.49
N ARG A 71 -21.16 -59.59 10.91
CA ARG A 71 -20.21 -58.91 10.05
C ARG A 71 -19.71 -59.81 8.91
N ILE A 72 -19.55 -61.10 9.18
CA ILE A 72 -19.25 -62.11 8.15
C ILE A 72 -20.43 -62.27 7.19
N ALA A 73 -21.67 -62.22 7.68
CA ALA A 73 -22.86 -62.28 6.82
C ALA A 73 -22.97 -61.05 5.91
N GLU A 74 -22.78 -59.84 6.45
CA GLU A 74 -22.75 -58.60 5.67
C GLU A 74 -21.61 -58.60 4.63
N LEU A 75 -20.43 -59.06 5.03
CA LEU A 75 -19.28 -59.19 4.12
C LEU A 75 -19.56 -60.23 3.03
N ASN A 76 -20.19 -61.36 3.35
CA ASN A 76 -20.57 -62.37 2.37
C ASN A 76 -21.66 -61.88 1.41
N GLU A 77 -22.61 -61.07 1.88
CA GLU A 77 -23.61 -60.44 1.02
C GLU A 77 -22.98 -59.42 0.07
N LYS A 78 -22.02 -58.64 0.57
CA LYS A 78 -21.24 -57.70 -0.24
C LYS A 78 -20.31 -58.41 -1.23
N ILE A 79 -19.73 -59.54 -0.85
CA ILE A 79 -18.97 -60.41 -1.75
C ILE A 79 -19.90 -60.97 -2.82
N ARG A 80 -21.09 -61.45 -2.47
CA ARG A 80 -22.09 -61.91 -3.47
C ARG A 80 -22.53 -60.82 -4.45
N SER A 81 -22.72 -59.59 -3.99
CA SER A 81 -23.10 -58.48 -4.88
C SER A 81 -21.96 -58.04 -5.79
N LEU A 82 -20.71 -58.20 -5.36
CA LEU A 82 -19.51 -57.97 -6.18
C LEU A 82 -19.18 -59.14 -7.10
N GLU A 83 -19.49 -60.38 -6.70
CA GLU A 83 -19.31 -61.61 -7.48
C GLU A 83 -20.43 -61.81 -8.52
N MET A 84 -21.58 -61.15 -8.36
CA MET A 84 -22.57 -61.02 -9.42
C MET A 84 -21.99 -60.18 -10.55
N LYS A 85 -21.57 -60.86 -11.63
CA LYS A 85 -21.26 -60.21 -12.91
C LYS A 85 -22.44 -59.31 -13.30
N PRO A 86 -22.22 -58.02 -13.58
CA PRO A 86 -23.31 -57.12 -13.92
C PRO A 86 -24.06 -57.66 -15.14
N THR A 87 -25.35 -57.90 -14.97
CA THR A 87 -26.25 -58.36 -16.03
C THR A 87 -26.30 -57.30 -17.12
N ASN A 88 -26.55 -57.69 -18.37
CA ASN A 88 -26.57 -56.76 -19.52
C ASN A 88 -27.48 -55.52 -19.28
N ASP A 89 -28.60 -55.72 -18.56
CA ASP A 89 -29.52 -54.65 -18.18
C ASP A 89 -28.89 -53.62 -17.21
N THR A 90 -28.06 -54.05 -16.26
CA THR A 90 -27.36 -53.15 -15.34
C THR A 90 -26.29 -52.31 -16.06
N LEU A 91 -25.66 -52.87 -17.09
CA LEU A 91 -24.71 -52.15 -17.94
C LEU A 91 -25.43 -51.12 -18.83
N LEU A 92 -26.64 -51.43 -19.29
CA LEU A 92 -27.47 -50.50 -20.06
C LEU A 92 -27.95 -49.32 -19.22
N ASP A 93 -28.36 -49.57 -17.97
CA ASP A 93 -28.71 -48.50 -17.01
C ASP A 93 -27.52 -47.59 -16.71
N TRP A 94 -26.34 -48.17 -16.43
CA TRP A 94 -25.12 -47.38 -16.23
C TRP A 94 -24.73 -46.58 -17.48
N LEU A 95 -24.90 -47.13 -18.68
CA LEU A 95 -24.66 -46.39 -19.93
C LEU A 95 -25.64 -45.23 -20.10
N ALA A 96 -26.90 -45.41 -19.72
CA ALA A 96 -27.92 -44.38 -19.78
C ALA A 96 -27.63 -43.25 -18.78
N ASP A 97 -27.23 -43.59 -17.55
CA ASP A 97 -26.86 -42.63 -16.53
C ASP A 97 -25.59 -41.86 -16.91
N LEU A 98 -24.54 -42.54 -17.39
CA LEU A 98 -23.31 -41.90 -17.88
C LEU A 98 -23.58 -40.94 -19.05
N ARG A 99 -24.50 -41.28 -19.96
CA ARG A 99 -24.91 -40.37 -21.04
C ARG A 99 -25.62 -39.13 -20.49
N ARG A 100 -26.52 -39.32 -19.53
CA ARG A 100 -27.25 -38.22 -18.89
C ARG A 100 -26.30 -37.28 -18.16
N GLU A 101 -25.31 -37.85 -17.48
CA GLU A 101 -24.26 -37.11 -16.77
C GLU A 101 -23.34 -36.36 -17.74
N ASN A 102 -22.97 -36.97 -18.87
CA ASN A 102 -22.18 -36.32 -19.91
C ASN A 102 -22.91 -35.11 -20.51
N GLU A 103 -24.20 -35.25 -20.83
CA GLU A 103 -25.01 -34.15 -21.35
C GLU A 103 -25.16 -33.03 -20.32
N PHE A 104 -25.34 -33.37 -19.04
CA PHE A 104 -25.37 -32.38 -17.97
C PHE A 104 -24.05 -31.61 -17.84
N LEU A 105 -22.91 -32.30 -17.88
CA LEU A 105 -21.58 -31.69 -17.83
C LEU A 105 -21.31 -30.79 -19.04
N LYS A 106 -21.71 -31.20 -20.25
CA LYS A 106 -21.62 -30.35 -21.45
C LYS A 106 -22.45 -29.08 -21.30
N LEU A 107 -23.67 -29.18 -20.77
CA LEU A 107 -24.53 -28.03 -20.56
C LEU A 107 -23.92 -27.04 -19.55
N LYS A 108 -23.35 -27.56 -18.46
CA LYS A 108 -22.66 -26.76 -17.43
C LYS A 108 -21.40 -26.10 -17.99
N LEU A 109 -20.64 -26.79 -18.84
CA LEU A 109 -19.48 -26.24 -19.55
C LEU A 109 -19.89 -25.11 -20.51
N ALA A 110 -20.96 -25.30 -21.28
CA ALA A 110 -21.48 -24.28 -22.18
C ALA A 110 -21.95 -23.03 -21.40
N GLN A 111 -22.61 -23.21 -20.26
CA GLN A 111 -23.03 -22.13 -19.38
C GLN A 111 -21.83 -21.37 -18.79
N MET A 112 -20.81 -22.08 -18.30
CA MET A 112 -19.60 -21.44 -17.77
C MET A 112 -18.84 -20.68 -18.87
N ASN A 113 -18.66 -21.26 -20.06
CA ASN A 113 -18.06 -20.57 -21.20
C ASN A 113 -18.86 -19.35 -21.66
N GLY A 114 -20.19 -19.44 -21.65
CA GLY A 114 -21.08 -18.29 -21.90
C GLY A 114 -20.91 -17.18 -20.86
N SER A 115 -20.67 -17.54 -19.59
CA SER A 115 -20.41 -16.57 -18.51
C SER A 115 -19.01 -15.96 -18.56
N LEU A 116 -18.01 -16.63 -19.14
CA LEU A 116 -16.63 -16.13 -19.26
C LEU A 116 -16.46 -15.06 -20.36
N GLN A 117 -17.29 -15.10 -21.41
CA GLN A 117 -17.24 -14.11 -22.49
C GLN A 117 -17.50 -12.65 -22.06
N PRO A 118 -18.47 -12.32 -21.19
CA PRO A 118 -18.66 -10.94 -20.72
C PRO A 118 -17.49 -10.44 -19.87
N PHE A 119 -16.92 -11.28 -19.00
CA PHE A 119 -15.75 -10.90 -18.18
C PHE A 119 -14.54 -10.52 -19.04
N SER A 120 -14.28 -11.25 -20.13
CA SER A 120 -13.17 -10.91 -21.03
C SER A 120 -13.34 -9.55 -21.72
N LYS A 121 -14.58 -9.12 -21.98
CA LYS A 121 -14.86 -7.81 -22.59
C LYS A 121 -14.82 -6.68 -21.57
N GLU A 122 -15.28 -6.94 -20.36
CA GLU A 122 -15.17 -6.00 -19.23
C GLU A 122 -13.69 -5.74 -18.93
N ASP A 123 -12.87 -6.78 -18.83
CA ASP A 123 -11.41 -6.63 -18.61
C ASP A 123 -10.71 -5.81 -19.70
N GLU A 124 -11.08 -6.00 -20.96
CA GLU A 124 -10.59 -5.20 -22.10
C GLU A 124 -10.99 -3.72 -21.98
N ASN A 125 -12.24 -3.46 -21.59
CA ASN A 125 -12.74 -2.09 -21.42
C ASN A 125 -12.10 -1.41 -20.22
N LEU A 126 -11.95 -2.10 -19.08
CA LEU A 126 -11.26 -1.58 -17.89
C LEU A 126 -9.80 -1.26 -18.20
N LYS A 127 -9.11 -2.08 -18.99
CA LYS A 127 -7.73 -1.79 -19.42
C LYS A 127 -7.65 -0.51 -20.25
N LYS A 128 -8.57 -0.32 -21.19
CA LYS A 128 -8.65 0.91 -22.00
C LYS A 128 -8.93 2.13 -21.12
N GLU A 129 -9.88 2.03 -20.19
CA GLU A 129 -10.20 3.13 -19.28
C GLU A 129 -9.01 3.50 -18.38
N LEU A 130 -8.28 2.49 -17.87
CA LEU A 130 -7.05 2.69 -17.09
C LEU A 130 -5.98 3.43 -17.90
N GLU A 131 -5.83 3.10 -19.18
CA GLU A 131 -4.85 3.72 -20.07
C GLU A 131 -5.21 5.18 -20.37
N GLU A 132 -6.49 5.47 -20.61
CA GLU A 132 -6.99 6.83 -20.73
C GLU A 132 -6.77 7.67 -19.46
N TYR A 133 -7.02 7.11 -18.27
CA TYR A 133 -6.75 7.83 -17.02
C TYR A 133 -5.25 8.09 -16.83
N LYS A 134 -4.38 7.14 -17.17
CA LYS A 134 -2.92 7.35 -17.12
C LYS A 134 -2.49 8.49 -18.03
N GLU A 135 -3.05 8.58 -19.22
CA GLU A 135 -2.76 9.70 -20.12
C GLU A 135 -3.28 11.04 -19.58
N LYS A 136 -4.48 11.07 -19.01
CA LYS A 136 -5.03 12.28 -18.37
C LYS A 136 -4.15 12.75 -17.22
N VAL A 137 -3.68 11.83 -16.36
CA VAL A 137 -2.77 12.16 -15.25
C VAL A 137 -1.46 12.76 -15.78
N LYS A 138 -0.83 12.15 -16.79
CA LYS A 138 0.39 12.70 -17.40
C LYS A 138 0.20 14.11 -17.97
N LYS A 139 -0.94 14.38 -18.60
CA LYS A 139 -1.27 15.73 -19.10
C LYS A 139 -1.38 16.72 -17.96
N LEU A 140 -2.11 16.37 -16.89
CA LEU A 140 -2.26 17.21 -15.71
C LEU A 140 -0.93 17.45 -14.99
N GLU A 141 -0.07 16.44 -14.88
CA GLU A 141 1.28 16.59 -14.31
C GLU A 141 2.12 17.59 -15.12
N LYS A 142 2.04 17.53 -16.46
CA LYS A 142 2.73 18.48 -17.33
C LYS A 142 2.18 19.90 -17.18
N GLU A 143 0.87 20.07 -17.13
CA GLU A 143 0.23 21.37 -16.88
C GLU A 143 0.62 21.95 -15.51
N LEU A 144 0.71 21.12 -14.48
CA LEU A 144 1.19 21.54 -13.15
C LEU A 144 2.64 22.03 -13.20
N GLU A 145 3.52 21.32 -13.92
CA GLU A 145 4.92 21.71 -14.04
C GLU A 145 5.06 23.03 -14.83
N GLU A 146 4.28 23.21 -15.90
CA GLU A 146 4.24 24.47 -16.65
C GLU A 146 3.71 25.63 -15.78
N MET A 147 2.63 25.42 -15.02
CA MET A 147 2.13 26.42 -14.07
C MET A 147 3.15 26.77 -12.99
N ARG A 148 3.89 25.78 -12.48
CA ARG A 148 4.95 26.00 -11.50
C ARG A 148 6.07 26.86 -12.09
N GLY A 149 6.51 26.56 -13.32
CA GLY A 149 7.50 27.36 -14.04
C GLY A 149 7.05 28.80 -14.27
N ASN A 150 5.79 28.99 -14.69
CA ASN A 150 5.20 30.32 -14.86
C ASN A 150 5.15 31.10 -13.53
N LEU A 151 4.80 30.43 -12.44
CA LEU A 151 4.74 31.05 -11.12
C LEU A 151 6.12 31.48 -10.63
N ASP A 152 7.16 30.67 -10.87
CA ASP A 152 8.55 31.05 -10.58
C ASP A 152 9.04 32.20 -11.45
N TYR A 153 8.64 32.26 -12.72
CA TYR A 153 8.87 33.40 -13.59
C TYR A 153 8.21 34.69 -13.05
N TYR A 154 6.93 34.62 -12.67
CA TYR A 154 6.23 35.78 -12.09
C TYR A 154 6.82 36.21 -10.75
N ARG A 155 7.25 35.28 -9.91
CA ARG A 155 8.00 35.59 -8.67
C ARG A 155 9.29 36.34 -8.97
N LEU A 156 10.06 35.88 -9.96
CA LEU A 156 11.31 36.54 -10.37
C LEU A 156 11.04 37.94 -10.93
N MET A 157 9.96 38.10 -11.71
CA MET A 157 9.53 39.40 -12.22
C MET A 157 9.11 40.35 -11.08
N LEU A 158 8.30 39.89 -10.13
CA LEU A 158 7.92 40.66 -8.94
C LEU A 158 9.14 41.07 -8.12
N ASN A 159 10.11 40.16 -7.93
CA ASN A 159 11.36 40.48 -7.23
C ASN A 159 12.20 41.56 -7.95
N ARG A 160 12.18 41.56 -9.29
CA ARG A 160 12.83 42.62 -10.07
C ARG A 160 12.10 43.95 -9.95
N LEU A 161 10.76 43.93 -9.91
CA LEU A 161 9.92 45.13 -9.85
C LEU A 161 9.80 45.74 -8.44
N GLN A 162 9.71 44.93 -7.39
CA GLN A 162 9.56 45.40 -6.00
C GLN A 162 10.90 45.71 -5.32
N GLY A 163 12.02 45.36 -5.96
CA GLY A 163 13.34 45.47 -5.37
C GLY A 163 13.51 44.55 -4.15
N ARG A 164 14.71 44.49 -3.58
CA ARG A 164 14.93 43.81 -2.28
C ARG A 164 14.29 44.54 -1.10
N TYR A 165 13.94 45.81 -1.31
CA TYR A 165 13.46 46.73 -0.30
C TYR A 165 12.33 47.58 -0.88
N THR A 166 11.24 47.72 -0.14
CA THR A 166 10.14 48.64 -0.45
C THR A 166 10.10 49.71 0.63
N VAL A 167 10.17 50.98 0.21
CA VAL A 167 9.98 52.14 1.11
C VAL A 167 8.49 52.31 1.33
N ILE A 168 8.01 52.14 2.56
CA ILE A 168 6.60 52.38 2.91
C ILE A 168 6.46 53.84 3.36
N ASN A 169 7.30 54.26 4.31
CA ASN A 169 7.47 55.65 4.72
C ASN A 169 8.87 55.83 5.33
N LYS A 170 9.22 57.06 5.74
CA LYS A 170 10.54 57.40 6.32
C LYS A 170 11.00 56.49 7.46
N TYR A 171 10.07 55.94 8.24
CA TYR A 171 10.36 55.12 9.42
C TYR A 171 9.99 53.65 9.23
N ASN A 172 9.46 53.25 8.07
CA ASN A 172 8.95 51.91 7.84
C ASN A 172 9.42 51.40 6.47
N TYR A 173 10.19 50.33 6.50
CA TYR A 173 10.75 49.70 5.30
C TYR A 173 10.41 48.22 5.32
N ARG A 174 9.99 47.69 4.17
CA ARG A 174 9.78 46.24 4.00
C ARG A 174 10.98 45.66 3.28
N MET A 175 11.62 44.65 3.85
CA MET A 175 12.68 43.89 3.20
C MET A 175 12.20 42.51 2.80
N CYS A 176 12.62 42.05 1.63
CA CYS A 176 12.37 40.70 1.15
C CYS A 176 13.62 39.85 1.38
N ILE A 177 13.52 38.88 2.28
CA ILE A 177 14.60 37.96 2.64
C ILE A 177 14.29 36.60 2.04
N ARG A 178 15.24 36.04 1.28
CA ARG A 178 15.14 34.68 0.77
C ARG A 178 15.73 33.72 1.79
N ASP A 179 14.94 32.75 2.23
CA ASP A 179 15.42 31.68 3.08
C ASP A 179 16.33 30.73 2.26
N PRO A 180 17.60 30.55 2.68
CA PRO A 180 18.55 29.76 1.89
C PRO A 180 18.22 28.26 1.90
N SER A 181 17.51 27.77 2.92
CA SER A 181 17.15 26.36 3.08
C SER A 181 15.89 25.96 2.32
N THR A 182 14.84 26.78 2.37
CA THR A 182 13.54 26.49 1.72
C THR A 182 13.42 27.15 0.35
N GLY A 183 14.24 28.18 0.07
CA GLY A 183 14.13 29.00 -1.13
C GLY A 183 12.92 29.94 -1.12
N GLU A 184 12.12 29.92 -0.06
CA GLU A 184 10.95 30.76 0.12
C GLU A 184 11.37 32.20 0.46
N TYR A 185 10.50 33.15 0.13
CA TYR A 185 10.73 34.56 0.42
C TYR A 185 9.84 34.96 1.59
N ARG A 186 10.45 35.57 2.61
CA ARG A 186 9.74 36.19 3.73
C ARG A 186 9.92 37.70 3.68
N TYR A 187 8.86 38.40 4.06
CA TYR A 187 8.90 39.84 4.21
C TYR A 187 9.08 40.20 5.67
N GLU A 188 10.09 41.01 5.95
CA GLU A 188 10.34 41.55 7.28
C GLU A 188 10.14 43.06 7.27
N LEU A 189 9.43 43.57 8.27
CA LEU A 189 9.17 45.00 8.42
C LEU A 189 10.19 45.59 9.38
N VAL A 190 11.03 46.49 8.88
CA VAL A 190 11.93 47.31 9.69
C VAL A 190 11.21 48.58 10.09
N LYS A 191 11.09 48.78 11.39
CA LYS A 191 10.58 50.01 11.99
C LYS A 191 11.74 50.78 12.61
N LEU A 192 11.96 51.99 12.13
CA LEU A 192 12.96 52.90 12.68
C LEU A 192 12.29 53.78 13.75
N PRO A 193 12.92 54.00 14.90
CA PRO A 193 12.41 54.91 15.89
C PRO A 193 12.52 56.38 15.40
N PRO A 194 11.75 57.32 15.98
CA PRO A 194 11.70 58.71 15.49
C PRO A 194 13.02 59.47 15.59
N ASP A 195 13.86 59.11 16.57
CA ASP A 195 15.18 59.66 16.86
C ASP A 195 16.32 58.92 16.11
N PHE A 196 15.97 57.98 15.23
CA PHE A 196 16.94 57.18 14.50
C PHE A 196 17.87 58.04 13.62
N ASP A 197 19.17 57.91 13.82
CA ASP A 197 20.21 58.48 12.96
C ASP A 197 20.78 57.42 11.99
N PRO A 198 20.46 57.49 10.67
CA PRO A 198 20.95 56.54 9.68
C PRO A 198 22.40 56.79 9.21
N PHE A 199 23.07 57.84 9.69
CA PHE A 199 24.43 58.21 9.24
C PHE A 199 25.54 57.66 10.11
N ASN A 200 25.23 57.20 11.32
CA ASN A 200 26.21 56.75 12.29
C ASN A 200 25.90 55.34 12.83
N PRO A 201 26.12 54.27 12.03
CA PRO A 201 26.00 52.91 12.55
C PRO A 201 27.08 52.63 13.59
N SER A 202 26.76 51.83 14.62
CA SER A 202 27.71 51.41 15.65
C SER A 202 28.91 50.67 15.04
N TYR A 203 28.64 49.78 14.08
CA TYR A 203 29.64 49.17 13.22
C TYR A 203 29.00 48.50 11.99
N ILE A 204 29.82 48.12 11.02
CA ILE A 204 29.39 47.38 9.82
C ILE A 204 30.05 46.00 9.83
N THR A 205 29.25 44.94 9.74
CA THR A 205 29.78 43.58 9.64
C THR A 205 30.43 43.32 8.28
N LYS A 206 31.31 42.31 8.21
CA LYS A 206 31.94 41.88 6.95
C LYS A 206 30.93 41.48 5.86
N ASP A 207 29.74 41.07 6.28
CA ASP A 207 28.64 40.68 5.39
C ASP A 207 27.85 41.88 4.83
N GLY A 208 28.24 43.12 5.17
CA GLY A 208 27.57 44.34 4.74
C GLY A 208 26.24 44.58 5.48
N ILE A 209 26.23 44.32 6.79
CA ILE A 209 25.10 44.64 7.68
C ILE A 209 25.55 45.78 8.60
N GLU A 210 24.84 46.90 8.54
CA GLU A 210 24.97 48.00 9.47
C GLU A 210 24.22 47.65 10.76
N VAL A 211 24.93 47.72 11.88
CA VAL A 211 24.39 47.43 13.21
C VAL A 211 24.28 48.74 13.99
N TYR A 212 23.10 48.99 14.53
CA TYR A 212 22.79 50.11 15.40
C TYR A 212 22.42 49.54 16.77
N GLU A 213 23.44 49.36 17.63
CA GLU A 213 23.28 48.69 18.94
C GLU A 213 22.30 49.43 19.86
N GLU A 214 22.35 50.76 19.84
CA GLU A 214 21.47 51.65 20.62
C GLU A 214 19.98 51.37 20.36
N TYR A 215 19.64 51.08 19.10
CA TYR A 215 18.25 50.82 18.68
C TYR A 215 17.94 49.32 18.57
N GLY A 216 18.93 48.44 18.72
CA GLY A 216 18.78 47.00 18.46
C GLY A 216 18.45 46.67 16.99
N ILE A 217 18.82 47.55 16.06
CA ILE A 217 18.46 47.43 14.64
C ILE A 217 19.65 46.94 13.82
N ARG A 218 19.38 45.99 12.91
CA ARG A 218 20.38 45.46 11.98
C ARG A 218 19.81 45.55 10.57
N ILE A 219 20.46 46.33 9.70
CA ILE A 219 19.98 46.55 8.34
C ILE A 219 21.10 46.31 7.33
N PRO A 220 20.83 45.70 6.17
CA PRO A 220 21.82 45.61 5.10
C PRO A 220 22.26 47.01 4.64
N THR A 221 23.54 47.19 4.32
CA THR A 221 24.10 48.50 3.87
C THR A 221 23.31 49.09 2.69
N LYS A 222 22.84 48.24 1.76
CA LYS A 222 22.00 48.67 0.63
C LYS A 222 20.67 49.29 1.07
N LEU A 223 20.08 48.81 2.17
CA LEU A 223 18.89 49.42 2.75
C LEU A 223 19.27 50.70 3.50
N GLY A 224 20.40 50.70 4.22
CA GLY A 224 20.96 51.90 4.85
C GLY A 224 21.15 53.06 3.88
N ASP A 225 21.66 52.80 2.67
CA ASP A 225 21.80 53.82 1.62
C ASP A 225 20.48 54.44 1.20
N ILE A 226 19.43 53.62 1.05
CA ILE A 226 18.07 54.08 0.72
C ILE A 226 17.52 54.93 1.85
N ILE A 227 17.66 54.48 3.11
CA ILE A 227 17.22 55.23 4.29
C ILE A 227 17.93 56.58 4.35
N ARG A 228 19.26 56.61 4.19
CA ARG A 228 20.05 57.85 4.17
C ARG A 228 19.60 58.81 3.07
N GLN A 229 19.25 58.31 1.87
CA GLN A 229 18.72 59.16 0.81
C GLN A 229 17.38 59.79 1.18
N GLU A 230 16.47 59.04 1.80
CA GLU A 230 15.19 59.58 2.27
C GLU A 230 15.39 60.62 3.38
N PHE A 231 16.25 60.34 4.38
CA PHE A 231 16.54 61.31 5.45
C PHE A 231 17.26 62.56 4.93
N LYS A 232 18.13 62.44 3.92
CA LYS A 232 18.76 63.61 3.27
C LYS A 232 17.73 64.50 2.58
N LYS A 233 16.72 63.93 1.91
CA LYS A 233 15.67 64.73 1.24
C LYS A 233 14.97 65.67 2.21
N ASP A 234 14.64 65.18 3.40
CA ASP A 234 14.03 66.01 4.44
C ASP A 234 14.99 67.10 4.94
N MET A 235 16.25 66.75 5.16
CA MET A 235 17.26 67.71 5.60
C MET A 235 17.44 68.85 4.56
N TYR A 236 17.43 68.52 3.26
CA TYR A 236 17.47 69.54 2.20
C TYR A 236 16.16 70.32 2.06
N ALA A 237 15.01 69.70 2.34
CA ALA A 237 13.70 70.36 2.37
C ALA A 237 13.61 71.37 3.53
N GLU A 238 14.12 71.03 4.72
CA GLU A 238 14.19 71.93 5.88
C GLU A 238 15.12 73.13 5.66
N ILE A 239 16.21 72.94 4.90
CA ILE A 239 17.19 73.99 4.59
C ILE A 239 16.77 74.82 3.36
N GLY A 240 15.64 74.51 2.70
CA GLY A 240 15.12 75.28 1.57
C GLY A 240 15.94 75.17 0.28
N LEU A 241 16.82 74.17 0.18
CA LEU A 241 17.65 73.90 -1.00
C LEU A 241 16.92 72.91 -1.91
N HIS A 242 15.88 73.35 -2.61
CA HIS A 242 15.37 72.64 -3.77
C HIS A 242 16.19 73.02 -5.01
N ARG A 243 16.84 72.03 -5.61
CA ARG A 243 17.33 72.10 -6.99
C ARG A 243 16.29 71.49 -7.92
#